data_AF-A0A5B0NQP9-F1
#
_entry.id   AF-A0A5B0NQP9-F1
#
_cell.length_a   1.000
_cell.length_b   1.000
_cell.length_c   1.000
_cell.angle_alpha   90.00
_cell.angle_beta   90.00
_cell.angle_gamma   90.00
#
_symmetry.space_group_name_H-M   'P 1'
#
loop_
_entity.id
_entity.type
_entity.pdbx_description
1 polymer ?
#
loop_
_entity_poly.entity_id
_entity_poly.type
_entity_poly.pdbx_seq_one_letter_code
_entity_poly.pdbx_strand_id
1 'polypeptide(L)'
;MGDIIDLHLFAELVRLDEKDEQPFLDDRISNYFYPSVKCIYAMMDDLRSGDYHKLEQEAFELRSLASSLAVVRVAQLCSFIENKCRSGINERDHIEIDSTLRVMELANQFAQDWLVKELYARRERRR
;
A
#
# COMPACT_ATOMS: atom_id res chain seq x y z
N MET A 1 0.74 14.06 -5.60
CA MET A 1 -0.22 13.39 -4.69
C MET A 1 -1.18 12.50 -5.45
N GLY A 2 -1.84 12.99 -6.52
CA GLY A 2 -2.77 12.20 -7.34
C GLY A 2 -2.20 10.91 -7.94
N ASP A 3 -0.88 10.84 -8.15
CA ASP A 3 -0.23 9.63 -8.64
C ASP A 3 0.02 8.57 -7.54
N ILE A 4 -0.06 8.95 -6.25
CA ILE A 4 0.17 8.07 -5.09
C ILE A 4 -1.14 7.65 -4.46
N ILE A 5 -2.04 8.62 -4.26
CA ILE A 5 -3.38 8.43 -3.73
C ILE A 5 -4.37 8.92 -4.77
N ASP A 6 -5.30 8.07 -5.15
CA ASP A 6 -6.43 8.48 -5.97
C ASP A 6 -7.42 9.25 -5.09
N LEU A 7 -7.37 10.58 -5.20
CA LEU A 7 -8.19 11.49 -4.40
C LEU A 7 -9.69 11.37 -4.72
N HIS A 8 -10.06 10.94 -5.93
CA HIS A 8 -11.47 10.76 -6.29
C HIS A 8 -12.01 9.51 -5.61
N LEU A 9 -11.30 8.39 -5.73
CA LEU A 9 -11.66 7.14 -5.06
C LEU A 9 -11.64 7.31 -3.54
N PHE A 10 -10.64 8.02 -3.00
CA PHE A 10 -10.61 8.30 -1.56
C PHE A 10 -11.81 9.16 -1.11
N ALA A 11 -12.19 10.18 -1.89
CA ALA A 11 -13.36 10.99 -1.58
C ALA A 11 -14.68 10.19 -1.63
N GLU A 12 -14.74 9.13 -2.45
CA GLU A 12 -15.85 8.17 -2.41
C GLU A 12 -15.83 7.33 -1.13
N LEU A 13 -14.66 6.83 -0.69
CA LEU A 13 -14.52 6.15 0.60
C LEU A 13 -14.98 7.02 1.76
N VAL A 14 -14.64 8.31 1.76
CA VAL A 14 -15.11 9.27 2.77
C VAL A 14 -16.62 9.40 2.76
N ARG A 15 -17.23 9.55 1.57
CA ARG A 15 -18.69 9.67 1.42
C ARG A 15 -19.43 8.39 1.84
N LEU A 16 -18.81 7.23 1.69
CA LEU A 16 -19.36 5.96 2.17
C LEU A 16 -19.27 5.88 3.70
N ASP A 17 -18.13 6.26 4.27
CA ASP A 17 -17.91 6.28 5.73
C ASP A 17 -18.89 7.21 6.47
N GLU A 18 -19.22 8.37 5.88
CA GLU A 18 -20.16 9.34 6.45
C GLU A 18 -21.62 8.86 6.43
N LYS A 19 -21.96 7.92 5.54
CA LYS A 19 -23.31 7.35 5.43
C LYS A 19 -23.50 6.10 6.27
N ASP A 20 -22.41 5.53 6.78
CA ASP A 20 -22.43 4.29 7.56
C ASP A 20 -22.78 4.59 9.02
N GLU A 21 -23.53 3.69 9.66
CA GLU A 21 -23.83 3.77 11.09
C GLU A 21 -22.57 3.49 11.95
N GLN A 22 -21.61 2.74 11.37
CA GLN A 22 -20.32 2.43 12.00
C GLN A 22 -19.17 2.93 11.11
N PRO A 23 -18.62 4.14 11.38
CA PRO A 23 -17.50 4.66 10.62
C PRO A 23 -16.29 3.72 10.68
N PHE A 24 -15.81 3.28 9.52
CA PHE A 24 -14.75 2.30 9.34
C PHE A 24 -13.41 2.91 8.90
N LEU A 25 -13.43 4.13 8.34
CA LEU A 25 -12.27 4.65 7.61
C LEU A 25 -11.11 5.01 8.55
N ASP A 26 -11.39 5.51 9.75
CA ASP A 26 -10.35 5.83 10.75
C ASP A 26 -9.59 4.58 11.19
N ASP A 27 -10.30 3.47 11.36
CA ASP A 27 -9.73 2.16 11.71
C ASP A 27 -8.93 1.61 10.53
N ARG A 28 -9.43 1.71 9.30
CA ARG A 28 -8.68 1.29 8.11
C ARG A 28 -7.38 2.06 7.94
N ILE A 29 -7.42 3.38 8.09
CA ILE A 29 -6.23 4.23 8.03
C ILE A 29 -5.23 3.80 9.11
N SER A 30 -5.71 3.62 10.34
CA SER A 30 -4.87 3.21 11.47
C SER A 30 -4.24 1.83 11.26
N ASN A 31 -4.99 0.90 10.68
CA ASN A 31 -4.55 -0.46 10.34
C ASN A 31 -3.66 -0.54 9.10
N TYR A 32 -3.43 0.57 8.39
CA TYR A 32 -2.50 0.60 7.26
C TYR A 32 -1.05 0.83 7.70
N PHE A 33 -0.81 1.67 8.71
CA PHE A 33 0.53 2.21 9.00
C PHE A 33 1.60 1.15 9.29
N TYR A 34 1.39 0.34 10.33
CA TYR A 34 2.38 -0.68 10.70
C TYR A 34 2.44 -1.84 9.70
N PRO A 35 1.30 -2.45 9.30
CA PRO A 35 1.33 -3.55 8.35
C PRO A 35 1.96 -3.20 7.01
N SER A 36 1.74 -1.98 6.48
CA SER A 36 2.30 -1.64 5.18
C SER A 36 3.83 -1.57 5.17
N VAL A 37 4.43 -1.04 6.24
CA VAL A 37 5.89 -1.02 6.42
C VAL A 37 6.44 -2.43 6.61
N LYS A 38 5.75 -3.24 7.42
CA LYS A 38 6.15 -4.62 7.69
C LYS A 38 6.21 -5.44 6.40
N CYS A 39 5.18 -5.38 5.55
CA CYS A 39 5.16 -6.10 4.27
C CYS A 39 6.30 -5.65 3.34
N ILE A 40 6.61 -4.35 3.30
CA ILE A 40 7.72 -3.84 2.47
C ILE A 40 9.06 -4.42 2.90
N TYR A 41 9.36 -4.43 4.20
CA TYR A 41 10.59 -5.04 4.70
C TYR A 41 10.63 -6.56 4.51
N ALA A 42 9.50 -7.26 4.72
CA ALA A 42 9.40 -8.69 4.44
C ALA A 42 9.70 -8.99 2.96
N MET A 43 9.12 -8.24 2.03
CA MET A 43 9.42 -8.37 0.59
C MET A 43 10.91 -8.13 0.26
N MET A 44 11.58 -7.18 0.93
CA MET A 44 13.02 -6.97 0.74
C MET A 44 13.84 -8.18 1.19
N ASP A 45 13.47 -8.81 2.30
CA ASP A 45 14.15 -9.99 2.82
C ASP A 45 13.85 -11.25 1.99
N ASP A 46 12.61 -11.40 1.52
CA ASP A 46 12.20 -12.48 0.62
C ASP A 46 12.90 -12.37 -0.73
N LEU A 47 13.05 -11.16 -1.29
CA LEU A 47 13.84 -10.94 -2.49
C LEU A 47 15.30 -11.37 -2.28
N ARG A 48 15.94 -10.95 -1.18
CA ARG A 48 17.34 -11.28 -0.86
C ARG A 48 17.56 -12.78 -0.69
N SER A 49 16.60 -13.47 -0.09
CA SER A 49 16.65 -14.92 0.12
C SER A 49 16.26 -15.73 -1.13
N GLY A 50 15.73 -15.08 -2.16
CA GLY A 50 15.24 -15.72 -3.38
C GLY A 50 13.91 -16.44 -3.19
N ASP A 51 13.18 -16.16 -2.10
CA ASP A 51 11.86 -16.74 -1.83
C ASP A 51 10.76 -15.94 -2.56
N TYR A 52 10.72 -16.13 -3.87
CA TYR A 52 9.78 -15.41 -4.73
C TYR A 52 8.31 -15.76 -4.48
N HIS A 53 8.04 -16.89 -3.82
CA HIS A 53 6.67 -17.24 -3.44
C HIS A 53 6.19 -16.39 -2.27
N LYS A 54 7.01 -16.24 -1.22
CA LYS A 54 6.67 -15.33 -0.10
C LYS A 54 6.64 -13.87 -0.54
N LEU A 55 7.58 -13.47 -1.38
CA LEU A 55 7.57 -12.14 -2.01
C LEU A 55 6.23 -11.83 -2.69
N GLU A 56 5.67 -12.79 -3.44
CA GLU A 56 4.35 -12.64 -4.07
C GLU A 56 3.23 -12.48 -3.03
N GLN A 57 3.26 -13.28 -1.95
CA GLN A 57 2.26 -13.23 -0.89
C GLN A 57 2.27 -11.88 -0.17
N GLU A 58 3.44 -11.39 0.24
CA GLU A 58 3.60 -10.09 0.90
C GLU A 58 3.19 -8.93 -0.04
N ALA A 59 3.51 -9.03 -1.34
CA ALA A 59 3.05 -8.06 -2.33
C ALA A 59 1.51 -8.05 -2.45
N PHE A 60 0.88 -9.23 -2.49
CA PHE A 60 -0.57 -9.36 -2.52
C PHE A 60 -1.24 -8.75 -1.28
N GLU A 61 -0.71 -9.04 -0.08
CA GLU A 61 -1.22 -8.50 1.19
C GLU A 61 -1.15 -6.97 1.21
N LEU A 62 0.01 -6.41 0.87
CA LEU A 62 0.20 -4.97 0.80
C LEU A 62 -0.70 -4.33 -0.26
N ARG A 63 -0.87 -4.97 -1.43
CA ARG A 63 -1.78 -4.46 -2.47
C ARG A 63 -3.21 -4.35 -1.94
N SER A 64 -3.67 -5.34 -1.21
CA SER A 64 -5.02 -5.35 -0.63
C SER A 64 -5.20 -4.19 0.34
N LEU A 65 -4.23 -4.00 1.26
CA LEU A 65 -4.21 -2.88 2.19
C LEU A 65 -4.22 -1.52 1.48
N ALA A 66 -3.29 -1.32 0.53
CA ALA A 66 -3.15 -0.08 -0.22
C ALA A 66 -4.40 0.25 -1.04
N SER A 67 -4.98 -0.74 -1.73
CA SER A 67 -6.18 -0.58 -2.54
C SER A 67 -7.39 -0.19 -1.69
N SER A 68 -7.49 -0.71 -0.46
CA SER A 68 -8.60 -0.41 0.45
C SER A 68 -8.66 1.06 0.91
N LEU A 69 -7.56 1.80 0.71
CA LEU A 69 -7.41 3.22 1.05
C LEU A 69 -7.04 4.09 -0.17
N ALA A 70 -7.30 3.59 -1.38
CA ALA A 70 -6.98 4.29 -2.63
C ALA A 70 -5.50 4.70 -2.78
N VAL A 71 -4.56 4.01 -2.11
CA VAL A 71 -3.12 4.22 -2.25
C VAL A 71 -2.64 3.51 -3.52
N VAL A 72 -3.00 4.08 -4.67
CA VAL A 72 -2.88 3.46 -5.99
C VAL A 72 -1.44 3.17 -6.40
N ARG A 73 -0.47 4.01 -6.05
CA ARG A 73 0.93 3.76 -6.46
C ARG A 73 1.50 2.51 -5.82
N VAL A 74 1.29 2.35 -4.51
CA VAL A 74 1.76 1.16 -3.79
C VAL A 74 1.06 -0.07 -4.34
N ALA A 75 -0.26 -0.03 -4.55
CA ALA A 75 -1.02 -1.13 -5.13
C ALA A 75 -0.53 -1.53 -6.54
N GLN A 76 -0.18 -0.56 -7.38
CA GLN A 76 0.39 -0.81 -8.72
C GLN A 76 1.77 -1.46 -8.65
N LEU A 77 2.64 -0.99 -7.75
CA LEU A 77 3.99 -1.55 -7.58
C LEU A 77 3.92 -2.98 -7.04
N CYS A 78 3.03 -3.27 -6.10
CA CYS A 78 2.74 -4.63 -5.67
C CYS A 78 2.26 -5.52 -6.82
N SER A 79 1.30 -5.03 -7.63
CA SER A 79 0.80 -5.77 -8.79
C SER A 79 1.91 -6.11 -9.79
N PHE A 80 2.86 -5.18 -9.98
CA PHE A 80 4.03 -5.40 -10.82
C PHE A 80 4.90 -6.53 -10.26
N ILE A 81 5.20 -6.52 -8.96
CA ILE A 81 6.01 -7.57 -8.30
C ILE A 81 5.30 -8.92 -8.38
N GLU A 82 4.00 -8.99 -8.08
CA GLU A 82 3.19 -10.21 -8.20
C GLU A 82 3.29 -10.82 -9.61
N ASN A 83 3.13 -9.98 -10.65
CA ASN A 83 3.18 -10.43 -12.04
C ASN A 83 4.57 -10.98 -12.42
N LYS A 84 5.65 -10.36 -11.91
CA LYS A 84 7.02 -10.85 -12.14
C LYS A 84 7.25 -12.20 -11.43
N CYS A 85 6.82 -12.33 -10.18
CA CYS A 85 6.94 -13.58 -9.42
C CYS A 85 6.22 -14.73 -10.14
N ARG A 86 4.97 -14.50 -10.60
CA ARG A 86 4.17 -15.50 -11.33
C ARG A 86 4.75 -15.89 -12.70
N SER A 87 5.46 -14.98 -13.35
CA SER A 87 6.05 -15.22 -14.68
C SER A 87 7.39 -15.97 -14.61
N GLY A 88 7.94 -16.16 -13.41
CA GLY A 88 9.28 -16.67 -13.20
C GLY A 88 10.34 -15.56 -13.28
N ILE A 89 11.18 -15.46 -12.25
CA ILE A 89 12.17 -14.39 -12.10
C ILE A 89 13.51 -14.78 -12.70
N ASN A 90 14.04 -13.92 -13.56
CA ASN A 90 15.45 -13.95 -13.98
C ASN A 90 16.26 -12.85 -13.26
N GLU A 91 17.57 -12.79 -13.51
CA GLU A 91 18.48 -11.81 -12.89
C GLU A 91 18.07 -10.35 -13.15
N ARG A 92 17.58 -10.05 -14.36
CA ARG A 92 17.11 -8.70 -14.69
C ARG A 92 15.85 -8.34 -13.90
N ASP A 93 14.92 -9.28 -13.77
CA ASP A 93 13.70 -9.09 -12.97
C ASP A 93 14.05 -8.87 -11.50
N HIS A 94 15.05 -9.58 -10.96
CA HIS A 94 15.51 -9.39 -9.58
C HIS A 94 15.98 -7.95 -9.32
N ILE A 95 16.82 -7.39 -10.22
CA ILE A 95 17.30 -6.01 -10.13
C ILE A 95 16.14 -5.00 -10.25
N GLU A 96 15.20 -5.28 -11.16
CA GLU A 96 14.02 -4.45 -11.38
C GLU A 96 13.10 -4.44 -10.14
N ILE A 97 12.91 -5.59 -9.50
CA ILE A 97 12.14 -5.71 -8.26
C ILE A 97 12.84 -4.99 -7.10
N ASP A 98 14.16 -5.13 -6.93
CA ASP A 98 14.90 -4.37 -5.88
C ASP A 98 14.70 -2.86 -6.04
N SER A 99 14.82 -2.36 -7.27
CA SER A 99 14.59 -0.96 -7.58
C SER A 99 13.14 -0.54 -7.31
N THR A 100 12.18 -1.42 -7.64
CA THR A 100 10.75 -1.22 -7.40
C THR A 100 10.43 -1.15 -5.91
N LEU A 101 11.04 -2.01 -5.08
CA LEU A 101 10.86 -2.02 -3.62
C LEU A 101 11.29 -0.70 -2.98
N ARG A 102 12.40 -0.10 -3.44
CA ARG A 102 12.85 1.22 -2.96
C ARG A 102 11.88 2.33 -3.33
N VAL A 103 11.36 2.30 -4.56
CA VAL A 103 10.33 3.27 -5.00
C VAL A 103 9.04 3.09 -4.21
N MET A 104 8.68 1.84 -3.88
CA MET A 104 7.49 1.51 -3.10
C MET A 104 7.61 1.97 -1.64
N GLU A 105 8.78 1.82 -1.01
CA GLU A 105 9.04 2.34 0.34
C GLU A 105 8.79 3.86 0.39
N LEU A 106 9.35 4.61 -0.57
CA LEU A 106 9.16 6.05 -0.66
C LEU A 106 7.69 6.43 -0.94
N ALA A 107 7.02 5.74 -1.87
CA ALA A 107 5.61 5.97 -2.16
C ALA A 107 4.72 5.68 -0.95
N ASN A 108 5.02 4.61 -0.20
CA ASN A 108 4.31 4.26 1.02
C ASN A 108 4.53 5.32 2.11
N GLN A 109 5.75 5.83 2.28
CA GLN A 109 6.02 6.93 3.22
C GLN A 109 5.17 8.17 2.90
N PHE A 110 5.15 8.62 1.64
CA PHE A 110 4.30 9.74 1.23
C PHE A 110 2.81 9.47 1.43
N ALA A 111 2.36 8.24 1.20
CA ALA A 111 0.97 7.85 1.46
C ALA A 111 0.64 7.92 2.95
N GLN A 112 1.51 7.39 3.82
CA GLN A 112 1.31 7.44 5.27
C GLN A 112 1.27 8.87 5.80
N ASP A 113 2.20 9.73 5.36
CA ASP A 113 2.23 11.14 5.76
C ASP A 113 0.93 11.87 5.41
N TRP A 114 0.35 11.55 4.26
CA TRP A 114 -0.92 12.10 3.84
C TRP A 114 -2.09 11.53 4.66
N LEU A 115 -2.13 10.21 4.83
CA LEU A 115 -3.19 9.51 5.57
C LEU A 115 -3.24 9.92 7.05
N VAL A 116 -2.09 10.18 7.67
CA VAL A 116 -2.01 10.72 9.04
C VAL A 116 -2.70 12.08 9.12
N LYS A 117 -2.42 12.99 8.19
CA LYS A 117 -3.04 14.32 8.16
C LYS A 117 -4.55 14.23 7.96
N GLU A 118 -4.99 13.34 7.07
CA GLU A 118 -6.42 13.10 6.86
C GLU A 118 -7.07 12.53 8.13
N LEU A 119 -6.47 11.53 8.78
CA LEU A 119 -6.98 10.97 10.03
C LEU A 119 -7.15 12.03 11.12
N TYR A 120 -6.18 12.94 11.28
CA TYR A 120 -6.31 14.05 12.22
C TYR A 120 -7.44 15.00 11.85
N ALA A 121 -7.50 15.44 10.58
CA ALA A 121 -8.55 16.34 10.11
C ALA A 121 -9.95 15.74 10.28
N ARG A 122 -10.11 14.43 10.05
CA ARG A 122 -11.37 13.70 10.26
C ARG A 122 -11.79 13.68 11.72
N ARG A 123 -10.86 13.41 12.63
CA ARG A 123 -11.12 13.39 14.08
C ARG A 123 -11.47 14.78 14.61
N GLU A 124 -10.89 15.84 14.06
CA GLU A 124 -11.25 17.22 14.41
C GLU A 124 -12.67 17.59 13.96
N ARG A 125 -13.09 17.21 12.74
CA ARG A 125 -14.46 17.47 12.26
C ARG A 125 -15.56 16.75 13.05
N ARG A 126 -15.21 15.68 13.78
CA ARG A 126 -16.13 14.86 14.60
C ARG A 126 -16.24 15.35 16.06
N ARG A 127 -15.39 16.27 16.49
CA ARG A 127 -15.42 16.88 17.83
C ARG A 127 -16.33 18.10 17.83
#